data_AF-A0A7V4ZX94-F1
#
_entry.id   AF-A0A7V4ZX94-F1
#
_cell.length_a   1.000
_cell.length_b   1.000
_cell.length_c   1.000
_cell.angle_alpha   90.00
_cell.angle_beta   90.00
_cell.angle_gamma   90.00
#
_symmetry.space_group_name_H-M   'P 1'
#
loop_
_entity.id
_entity.type
_entity.pdbx_description
1 polymer ?
#
loop_
_entity_poly.entity_id
_entity_poly.type
_entity_poly.pdbx_seq_one_letter_code
_entity_poly.pdbx_strand_id
1 'polypeptide(L)'
;EESPETTTVLNSWLTLDREFHDLLYRMADNQKAKEMVALLNLQWHRFRLALLSLPGMLKKSVEEHIGIGKAIVSQDPQQCVHLMSMHLEQVRKSLINVISLFSPISN
;
A
#
# COMPACT_ATOMS: atom_id res chain seq x y z
N GLU A 1 0.72 -24.76 -0.45
CA GLU A 1 -0.16 -24.17 -1.48
C GLU A 1 -1.08 -23.17 -0.79
N GLU A 2 -1.20 -21.94 -1.30
CA GLU A 2 -2.19 -20.98 -0.79
C GLU A 2 -3.59 -21.48 -1.17
N SER A 3 -4.55 -21.44 -0.24
CA SER A 3 -5.91 -21.88 -0.53
C SER A 3 -6.60 -20.92 -1.52
N PRO A 4 -7.58 -21.39 -2.31
CA PRO A 4 -8.35 -20.55 -3.23
C PRO A 4 -9.01 -19.33 -2.57
N GLU A 5 -9.32 -19.42 -1.27
CA GLU A 5 -9.86 -18.32 -0.48
C GLU A 5 -8.84 -17.19 -0.29
N THR A 6 -7.57 -17.52 -0.03
CA THR A 6 -6.50 -16.52 0.16
C THR A 6 -6.27 -15.67 -1.09
N THR A 7 -6.26 -16.30 -2.27
CA THR A 7 -6.13 -15.58 -3.56
C THR A 7 -7.32 -14.65 -3.81
N THR A 8 -8.52 -15.07 -3.42
CA THR A 8 -9.75 -14.26 -3.57
C THR A 8 -9.70 -13.02 -2.69
N VAL A 9 -9.32 -13.16 -1.41
CA VAL A 9 -9.21 -12.04 -0.47
C VAL A 9 -8.14 -11.03 -0.94
N LEU A 10 -6.99 -11.51 -1.41
CA LEU A 10 -5.93 -10.63 -1.93
C LEU A 10 -6.41 -9.79 -3.12
N ASN A 11 -7.10 -10.41 -4.08
CA ASN A 11 -7.63 -9.70 -5.24
C ASN A 11 -8.67 -8.65 -4.83
N SER A 12 -9.58 -8.98 -3.91
CA SER A 12 -10.54 -8.01 -3.37
C SER A 12 -9.84 -6.82 -2.70
N TRP A 13 -8.80 -7.08 -1.91
CA TRP A 13 -8.01 -6.02 -1.30
C TRP A 13 -7.32 -5.12 -2.33
N LEU A 14 -6.69 -5.68 -3.35
CA LEU A 14 -5.98 -4.90 -4.39
C LEU A 14 -6.93 -3.96 -5.14
N THR A 15 -8.18 -4.38 -5.37
CA THR A 15 -9.21 -3.53 -5.95
C THR A 15 -9.58 -2.38 -5.00
N LEU A 16 -9.91 -2.70 -3.74
CA LEU A 16 -10.29 -1.70 -2.74
C LEU A 16 -9.18 -0.68 -2.46
N ASP A 17 -7.93 -1.14 -2.39
CA ASP A 17 -6.76 -0.27 -2.23
C ASP A 17 -6.61 0.72 -3.39
N ARG A 18 -6.81 0.26 -4.63
CA ARG A 18 -6.77 1.14 -5.81
C ARG A 18 -7.87 2.19 -5.75
N GLU A 19 -9.08 1.78 -5.42
CA GLU A 19 -10.24 2.67 -5.31
C GLU A 19 -10.06 3.70 -4.19
N PHE A 20 -9.52 3.27 -3.05
CA PHE A 20 -9.20 4.16 -1.93
C PHE A 20 -8.21 5.24 -2.34
N HIS A 21 -7.08 4.87 -2.96
CA HIS A 21 -6.09 5.85 -3.41
C HIS A 21 -6.65 6.78 -4.49
N ASP A 22 -7.45 6.27 -5.44
CA ASP A 22 -8.12 7.12 -6.44
C ASP A 22 -8.99 8.20 -5.78
N LEU A 23 -9.74 7.82 -4.73
CA LEU A 23 -10.54 8.76 -3.96
C LEU A 23 -9.67 9.83 -3.29
N LEU A 24 -8.52 9.45 -2.70
CA LEU A 24 -7.59 10.41 -2.10
C LEU A 24 -7.12 11.46 -3.11
N TYR A 25 -6.71 11.04 -4.31
CA TYR A 25 -6.25 11.97 -5.34
C TYR A 25 -7.34 12.90 -5.84
N ARG A 26 -8.58 12.38 -5.97
CA ARG A 26 -9.75 13.17 -6.35
C ARG A 26 -10.10 14.21 -5.29
N MET A 27 -10.08 13.84 -4.01
CA MET A 27 -10.32 14.78 -2.91
C MET A 27 -9.25 15.88 -2.84
N ALA A 28 -8.00 15.54 -3.17
CA ALA A 28 -6.87 16.47 -3.14
C ALA A 28 -6.71 17.32 -4.42
N ASP A 29 -7.53 17.09 -5.45
CA ASP A 29 -7.38 17.67 -6.79
C ASP A 29 -5.93 17.63 -7.32
N ASN A 30 -5.24 16.51 -7.07
CA ASN A 30 -3.81 16.37 -7.33
C ASN A 30 -3.51 15.27 -8.37
N GLN A 31 -3.83 15.59 -9.61
CA GLN A 31 -3.65 14.69 -10.75
C GLN A 31 -2.17 14.30 -10.97
N LYS A 32 -1.24 15.23 -10.70
CA LYS A 32 0.19 14.99 -10.87
C LYS A 32 0.71 13.91 -9.91
N ALA A 33 0.26 13.93 -8.66
CA ALA A 33 0.62 12.91 -7.68
C ALA A 33 0.04 11.53 -8.06
N LYS A 34 -1.20 11.50 -8.56
CA LYS A 34 -1.84 10.26 -9.05
C LYS A 34 -1.01 9.60 -10.15
N GLU A 35 -0.55 10.37 -11.12
CA GLU A 35 0.25 9.86 -12.24
C GLU A 35 1.62 9.33 -11.80
N MET A 36 2.32 10.06 -10.93
CA MET A 36 3.62 9.61 -10.39
C MET A 36 3.48 8.29 -9.62
N VAL A 37 2.48 8.20 -8.73
CA VAL A 37 2.27 6.99 -7.92
C VAL A 37 1.76 5.83 -8.77
N ALA A 38 0.95 6.08 -9.80
CA ALA A 38 0.56 5.05 -10.76
C ALA A 38 1.78 4.43 -11.46
N LEU A 39 2.75 5.25 -11.87
CA LEU A 39 3.99 4.76 -12.49
C LEU A 39 4.83 3.91 -11.52
N LEU A 40 5.00 4.38 -10.28
CA LEU A 40 5.70 3.61 -9.23
C LEU A 40 4.99 2.27 -8.96
N ASN A 41 3.64 2.29 -8.94
CA ASN A 41 2.82 1.10 -8.75
C ASN A 41 3.03 0.04 -9.82
N LEU A 42 3.26 0.45 -11.08
CA LEU A 42 3.61 -0.47 -12.17
C LEU A 42 5.00 -1.08 -11.97
N GLN A 43 5.98 -0.28 -11.54
CA GLN A 43 7.37 -0.73 -11.38
C GLN A 43 7.51 -1.78 -10.29
N TRP A 44 6.83 -1.61 -9.16
CA TRP A 44 6.98 -2.52 -8.02
C TRP A 44 5.86 -3.55 -7.86
N HIS A 45 4.97 -3.68 -8.85
CA HIS A 45 3.75 -4.49 -8.74
C HIS A 45 4.04 -5.92 -8.28
N ARG A 46 5.07 -6.57 -8.85
CA ARG A 46 5.45 -7.94 -8.49
C ARG A 46 5.96 -8.05 -7.05
N PHE A 47 6.75 -7.08 -6.59
CA PHE A 47 7.24 -7.03 -5.21
C PHE A 47 6.10 -6.82 -4.22
N ARG A 48 5.11 -5.99 -4.59
CA ARG A 48 3.90 -5.77 -3.80
C ARG A 48 3.08 -7.05 -3.63
N LEU A 49 2.90 -7.84 -4.68
CA LEU A 49 2.21 -9.13 -4.60
C LEU A 49 2.96 -10.08 -3.67
N ALA A 50 4.28 -10.23 -3.86
CA ALA A 50 5.12 -11.07 -3.00
C ALA A 50 5.06 -10.65 -1.52
N LEU A 51 5.05 -9.35 -1.24
CA LEU A 51 4.93 -8.82 0.12
C LEU A 51 3.57 -9.13 0.74
N LEU A 52 2.47 -8.91 0.02
CA LEU A 52 1.11 -9.10 0.56
C LEU A 52 0.77 -10.58 0.80
N SER A 53 1.42 -11.49 0.08
CA SER A 53 1.37 -12.93 0.35
C SER A 53 2.08 -13.35 1.64
N LEU A 54 2.94 -12.50 2.23
CA LEU A 54 3.58 -12.83 3.50
C LEU A 54 2.56 -12.78 4.65
N PRO A 55 2.63 -13.74 5.60
CA PRO A 55 1.71 -13.78 6.73
C PRO A 55 1.62 -12.45 7.49
N GLY A 56 0.40 -11.97 7.70
CA GLY A 56 0.11 -10.75 8.46
C GLY A 56 0.31 -9.43 7.71
N MET A 57 0.96 -9.42 6.54
CA MET A 57 1.20 -8.17 5.79
C MET A 57 -0.11 -7.56 5.28
N LEU A 58 -1.00 -8.38 4.72
CA LEU A 58 -2.30 -7.94 4.25
C LEU A 58 -3.12 -7.28 5.37
N LYS A 59 -3.18 -7.92 6.55
CA LYS A 59 -3.87 -7.40 7.73
C LYS A 59 -3.30 -6.03 8.14
N LYS A 60 -1.98 -5.90 8.19
CA LYS A 60 -1.33 -4.63 8.53
C LYS A 60 -1.67 -3.53 7.52
N SER A 61 -1.66 -3.83 6.21
CA SER A 61 -2.06 -2.86 5.18
C SER A 61 -3.51 -2.41 5.34
N VAL A 62 -4.43 -3.32 5.68
CA VAL A 62 -5.83 -3.00 5.99
C VAL A 62 -5.92 -2.04 7.18
N GLU A 63 -5.21 -2.32 8.26
CA GLU A 63 -5.22 -1.49 9.48
C GLU A 63 -4.70 -0.08 9.22
N GLU A 64 -3.61 0.06 8.47
CA GLU A 64 -3.06 1.36 8.05
C GLU A 64 -4.09 2.18 7.27
N HIS A 65 -4.74 1.59 6.27
CA HIS A 65 -5.73 2.26 5.43
C HIS A 65 -6.99 2.67 6.18
N ILE A 66 -7.48 1.80 7.08
CA ILE A 66 -8.61 2.14 7.97
C ILE A 66 -8.24 3.32 8.87
N GLY A 67 -7.02 3.36 9.40
CA GLY A 67 -6.52 4.48 10.20
C GLY A 67 -6.55 5.79 9.42
N ILE A 68 -6.02 5.79 8.20
CA ILE A 68 -6.02 6.96 7.31
C ILE A 68 -7.46 7.41 7.01
N GLY A 69 -8.34 6.47 6.61
CA GLY A 69 -9.73 6.78 6.31
C GLY A 69 -10.49 7.38 7.50
N LYS A 70 -10.26 6.87 8.71
CA LYS A 70 -10.82 7.43 9.95
C LYS A 70 -10.35 8.85 10.22
N ALA A 71 -9.06 9.12 10.04
CA ALA A 71 -8.51 10.47 10.23
C ALA A 71 -9.14 11.48 9.25
N ILE A 72 -9.40 11.06 8.00
CA ILE A 72 -10.06 11.88 6.98
C ILE A 72 -11.51 12.17 7.38
N VAL A 73 -12.28 11.14 7.75
CA VAL A 73 -13.69 11.29 8.17
C VAL A 73 -13.82 12.17 9.40
N SER A 74 -12.88 12.07 10.34
CA SER A 74 -12.82 12.91 11.54
C SER A 74 -12.34 14.34 11.27
N GLN A 75 -12.02 14.69 10.02
CA GLN A 75 -11.47 16.00 9.63
C GLN A 75 -10.23 16.41 10.43
N ASP A 76 -9.35 15.44 10.73
CA ASP A 76 -8.08 15.67 11.43
C ASP A 76 -6.90 15.68 10.43
N PRO A 77 -6.52 16.84 9.87
CA PRO A 77 -5.46 16.93 8.88
C PRO A 77 -4.09 16.56 9.44
N GLN A 78 -3.83 16.83 10.72
CA GLN A 78 -2.54 16.54 11.34
C GLN A 78 -2.36 15.02 11.46
N GLN A 79 -3.39 14.32 11.93
CA GLN A 79 -3.40 12.88 12.03
C GLN A 79 -3.35 12.21 10.64
N CYS A 80 -4.04 12.76 9.64
CA CYS A 80 -3.97 12.28 8.25
C CYS A 80 -2.54 12.31 7.71
N VAL A 81 -1.85 13.46 7.84
CA VAL A 81 -0.46 13.63 7.37
C VAL A 81 0.46 12.67 8.10
N HIS A 82 0.30 12.52 9.42
CA HIS A 82 1.10 11.59 10.22
C HIS A 82 0.94 10.13 9.75
N LEU A 83 -0.30 9.66 9.62
CA LEU A 83 -0.59 8.27 9.22
C LEU A 83 -0.16 7.98 7.78
N MET A 84 -0.39 8.91 6.86
CA MET A 84 0.06 8.74 5.47
C MET A 84 1.59 8.69 5.37
N SER A 85 2.29 9.53 6.13
CA SER A 85 3.76 9.52 6.17
C SER A 85 4.29 8.19 6.71
N MET A 86 3.67 7.67 7.78
CA MET A 86 3.99 6.36 8.34
C MET A 86 3.73 5.23 7.35
N HIS A 87 2.60 5.27 6.63
CA HIS A 87 2.27 4.31 5.58
C HIS A 87 3.33 4.29 4.48
N LEU A 88 3.71 5.46 3.93
CA LEU A 88 4.74 5.56 2.89
C LEU A 88 6.10 5.05 3.37
N GLU A 89 6.48 5.35 4.61
CA GLU A 89 7.72 4.85 5.20
C GLU A 89 7.70 3.33 5.38
N GLN A 90 6.55 2.76 5.76
CA GLN A 90 6.38 1.31 5.84
C GLN A 90 6.47 0.65 4.47
N VAL A 91 5.84 1.22 3.46
CA VAL A 91 5.93 0.76 2.07
C VAL A 91 7.40 0.76 1.62
N ARG A 92 8.12 1.86 1.85
CA ARG A 92 9.56 1.97 1.55
C ARG A 92 10.38 0.86 2.21
N LYS A 93 10.22 0.65 3.52
CA LYS A 93 10.93 -0.41 4.27
C LYS A 93 10.62 -1.79 3.69
N SER A 94 9.35 -2.08 3.45
CA SER A 94 8.92 -3.38 2.92
C SER A 94 9.52 -3.66 1.54
N LEU A 95 9.61 -2.66 0.67
CA LEU A 95 10.22 -2.83 -0.66
C LEU A 95 11.71 -3.06 -0.59
N ILE A 96 12.43 -2.30 0.24
CA ILE A 96 13.87 -2.49 0.43
C ILE A 96 14.14 -3.90 0.94
N ASN A 97 13.34 -4.37 1.91
CA ASN A 97 13.46 -5.74 2.41
C ASN A 97 13.27 -6.75 1.29
N VAL A 98 12.19 -6.65 0.50
CA VAL A 98 11.94 -7.57 -0.61
C VAL A 98 13.05 -7.51 -1.66
N ILE A 99 13.50 -6.32 -2.07
CA ILE A 99 14.58 -6.14 -3.05
C ILE A 99 15.89 -6.75 -2.52
N SER A 100 16.20 -6.56 -1.24
CA SER A 100 17.41 -7.12 -0.63
C SER A 100 17.43 -8.64 -0.60
N LEU A 101 16.27 -9.30 -0.54
CA LEU A 101 16.18 -10.76 -0.63
C LEU A 101 16.54 -11.30 -2.03
N PHE A 102 16.45 -10.47 -3.07
CA PHE A 102 16.72 -10.85 -4.46
C PHE A 102 18.00 -10.23 -5.03
N SER A 103 18.71 -9.38 -4.28
CA SER A 103 19.97 -8.78 -4.72
C SER A 103 21.13 -9.76 -4.47
N PRO A 104 21.91 -10.18 -5.49
CA PRO A 104 23.00 -11.14 -5.35
C PRO A 104 24.30 -10.54 -4.76
N ILE A 105 24.23 -9.46 -3.99
CA ILE A 105 25.36 -8.85 -3.28
C ILE A 105 24.78 -8.53 -1.89
N SER A 106 25.15 -9.22 -0.80
CA SER A 106 26.52 -9.41 -0.31
C SER A 106 26.72 -10.72 0.45
N ASN A 107 27.67 -11.53 -0.01
CA ASN A 107 28.73 -12.10 0.84
C ASN A 107 29.99 -12.22 -0.02
#